data_AF-A0A969RTQ4-F1
#
_entry.id   AF-A0A969RTQ4-F1
#
_cell.length_a   1.000
_cell.length_b   1.000
_cell.length_c   1.000
_cell.angle_alpha   90.00
_cell.angle_beta   90.00
_cell.angle_gamma   90.00
#
_symmetry.space_group_name_H-M   'P 1'
#
loop_
_entity.id
_entity.type
_entity.pdbx_description
1 polymer ?
#
loop_
_entity_poly.entity_id
_entity_poly.type
_entity_poly.pdbx_seq_one_letter_code
_entity_poly.pdbx_strand_id
1 'polypeptide(L)'
;MNQTASFVRFLQAALFGGAITTTATLSLISSPFVPAAQASFHDSPKAVLDEAWQIVNREYVDGAFNQIDWQAARQELLSGSYSSPQEAYLALRQQLERLGDPYTRFMDPGQYQSLTNQTSGELSGVGIRLQVNPDTKFLTVVSPLDNSPASEAGIQSGDRIVAIDGRVTEGMTVEAASKLIQGEPGTNITLRIGRDGKAEFDLPLVRARIEVPNVRSLVQQEGTTKIGYIRLTEFSSHAPDQMRRAIQSLLDQQVNAFVLDLRGNPGGLLSASIEISRMWIDNGKIVQTVNRKGDS
;
A
#
# COMPACT_ATOMS: atom_id res chain seq x y z
N MET A 1 25.92 55.78 24.23
CA MET A 1 26.24 56.43 25.52
C MET A 1 25.56 55.62 26.61
N ASN A 2 26.18 55.20 27.70
CA ASN A 2 27.59 55.25 28.15
C ASN A 2 27.88 53.95 28.95
N GLN A 3 29.05 53.31 28.80
CA GLN A 3 30.18 53.25 29.78
C GLN A 3 29.86 52.55 31.12
N THR A 4 30.72 51.75 31.77
CA THR A 4 32.13 51.29 31.60
C THR A 4 32.30 49.97 32.41
N ALA A 5 33.23 49.04 32.15
CA ALA A 5 34.69 49.05 32.38
C ALA A 5 35.10 49.40 33.85
N SER A 6 36.14 48.84 34.50
CA SER A 6 37.05 47.72 34.20
C SER A 6 37.91 47.36 35.45
N PHE A 7 38.59 46.21 35.45
CA PHE A 7 39.84 45.90 36.22
C PHE A 7 40.56 44.78 35.43
N VAL A 8 41.81 44.83 34.91
CA VAL A 8 43.12 45.37 35.35
C VAL A 8 43.78 44.46 36.41
N ARG A 9 44.58 43.45 36.04
CA ARG A 9 46.00 43.40 35.54
C ARG A 9 47.08 43.62 36.62
N PHE A 10 48.08 42.73 36.70
CA PHE A 10 49.57 42.91 36.78
C PHE A 10 50.19 41.52 36.37
N LEU A 11 51.17 41.38 35.45
CA LEU A 11 52.66 41.52 35.57
C LEU A 11 53.30 40.54 36.59
N GLN A 12 54.48 39.91 36.44
CA GLN A 12 55.54 39.78 35.39
C GLN A 12 56.51 38.61 35.84
N ALA A 13 57.62 38.14 35.22
CA ALA A 13 58.41 38.46 34.02
C ALA A 13 59.30 37.28 33.50
N ALA A 14 59.61 37.29 32.19
CA ALA A 14 60.86 36.95 31.45
C ALA A 14 61.89 35.84 31.84
N LEU A 15 62.19 35.00 30.84
CA LEU A 15 63.52 34.53 30.32
C LEU A 15 64.53 33.78 31.20
N PHE A 16 64.75 32.49 30.87
CA PHE A 16 65.98 31.82 30.37
C PHE A 16 65.57 30.35 30.08
N GLY A 17 66.14 29.55 29.18
CA GLY A 17 67.26 29.68 28.25
C GLY A 17 67.76 28.27 27.91
N GLY A 18 67.71 27.84 26.65
CA GLY A 18 68.15 26.49 26.24
C GLY A 18 67.38 25.94 25.04
N ALA A 19 68.09 25.59 23.97
CA ALA A 19 67.52 24.93 22.80
C ALA A 19 67.61 23.40 22.96
N ILE A 20 66.46 22.72 22.94
CA ILE A 20 66.39 21.25 22.83
C ILE A 20 65.47 20.94 21.66
N THR A 21 66.02 20.31 20.61
CA THR A 21 65.27 19.86 19.44
C THR A 21 64.52 18.57 19.74
N THR A 22 63.36 18.68 20.39
CA THR A 22 62.42 17.56 20.52
C THR A 22 61.61 17.39 19.23
N THR A 23 61.73 16.24 18.59
CA THR A 23 60.91 15.89 17.42
C THR A 23 59.45 15.69 17.85
N ALA A 24 58.60 16.67 17.58
CA ALA A 24 57.17 16.59 17.84
C ALA A 24 56.48 15.62 16.85
N THR A 25 56.35 14.35 17.24
CA THR A 25 55.47 13.41 16.55
C THR A 25 54.01 13.82 16.77
N LEU A 26 53.40 14.53 15.83
CA LEU A 26 51.95 14.74 15.82
C LEU A 26 51.23 13.41 15.59
N SER A 27 50.88 12.74 16.68
CA SER A 27 49.87 11.69 16.66
C SER A 27 48.52 12.34 16.36
N LEU A 28 48.18 12.45 15.08
CA LEU A 28 46.86 12.85 14.61
C LEU A 28 45.84 11.79 15.03
N ILE A 29 45.29 11.92 16.23
CA ILE A 29 44.09 11.20 16.65
C ILE A 29 42.92 11.81 15.87
N SER A 30 42.75 11.34 14.63
CA SER A 30 41.52 11.57 13.87
C SER A 30 40.39 10.83 14.57
N SER A 31 39.69 11.51 15.48
CA SER A 31 38.41 11.03 15.99
C SER A 31 37.51 10.73 14.79
N PRO A 32 37.04 9.49 14.59
CA PRO A 32 36.17 9.21 13.47
C PRO A 32 34.88 10.01 13.64
N PHE A 33 34.49 10.75 12.61
CA PHE A 33 33.14 11.28 12.52
C PHE A 33 32.17 10.08 12.50
N VAL A 34 31.26 9.99 13.49
CA VAL A 34 30.22 8.94 13.55
C VAL A 34 28.81 9.54 13.35
N PRO A 35 28.47 10.05 12.14
CA PRO A 35 27.09 10.30 11.75
C PRO A 35 26.45 9.00 11.22
N ALA A 36 26.41 7.95 12.07
CA ALA A 36 25.88 6.63 11.69
C ALA A 36 24.88 6.07 12.71
N ALA A 37 25.10 6.30 14.01
CA ALA A 37 24.28 5.72 15.08
C ALA A 37 22.79 6.12 15.00
N GLN A 38 22.47 7.35 14.58
CA GLN A 38 21.08 7.81 14.46
C GLN A 38 20.34 7.23 13.25
N ALA A 39 21.05 6.84 12.18
CA ALA A 39 20.43 6.22 11.01
C ALA A 39 20.04 4.76 11.30
N SER A 40 20.84 4.03 12.07
CA SER A 40 20.65 2.59 12.32
C SER A 40 19.52 2.23 13.30
N PHE A 41 18.88 3.19 13.98
CA PHE A 41 17.77 2.89 14.89
C PHE A 41 16.41 2.76 14.20
N HIS A 42 16.13 3.57 13.17
CA HIS A 42 14.84 3.59 12.50
C HIS A 42 14.52 2.29 11.74
N ASP A 43 15.52 1.70 11.09
CA ASP A 43 15.36 0.43 10.35
C ASP A 43 15.59 -0.83 11.22
N SER A 44 15.64 -0.68 12.55
CA SER A 44 15.84 -1.83 13.45
C SER A 44 14.54 -2.66 13.60
N PRO A 45 14.58 -4.01 13.55
CA PRO A 45 13.38 -4.83 13.74
C PRO A 45 12.65 -4.56 15.06
N LYS A 46 13.36 -4.11 16.10
CA LYS A 46 12.79 -3.73 17.40
C LYS A 46 12.03 -2.41 17.39
N ALA A 47 12.33 -1.48 16.47
CA ALA A 47 11.56 -0.23 16.34
C ALA A 47 10.12 -0.54 15.91
N VAL A 48 9.94 -1.37 14.88
CA VAL A 48 8.61 -1.81 14.41
C VAL A 48 7.84 -2.56 15.48
N LEU A 49 8.52 -3.38 16.30
CA LEU A 49 7.90 -4.05 17.45
C LEU A 49 7.37 -3.06 18.48
N ASP A 50 8.16 -2.05 18.86
CA ASP A 50 7.74 -1.08 19.86
C ASP A 50 6.64 -0.15 19.34
N GLU A 51 6.74 0.34 18.11
CA GLU A 51 5.70 1.16 17.49
C GLU A 51 4.36 0.41 17.38
N ALA A 52 4.38 -0.84 16.90
CA ALA A 52 3.18 -1.67 16.82
C ALA A 52 2.59 -1.97 18.20
N TRP A 53 3.44 -2.29 19.19
CA TRP A 53 2.99 -2.49 20.57
C TRP A 53 2.40 -1.20 21.16
N GLN A 54 3.01 -0.03 20.92
CA GLN A 54 2.52 1.26 21.40
C GLN A 54 1.16 1.62 20.80
N ILE A 55 0.96 1.34 19.50
CA ILE A 55 -0.34 1.51 18.82
C ILE A 55 -1.41 0.64 19.48
N VAL A 56 -1.16 -0.66 19.66
CA VAL A 56 -2.12 -1.57 20.30
C VAL A 56 -2.37 -1.19 21.76
N ASN A 57 -1.33 -0.87 22.53
CA ASN A 57 -1.44 -0.40 23.91
C ASN A 57 -2.29 0.88 24.03
N ARG A 58 -2.31 1.74 23.00
CA ARG A 58 -3.08 2.99 23.00
C ARG A 58 -4.50 2.84 22.44
N GLU A 59 -4.68 2.11 21.34
CA GLU A 59 -5.92 2.10 20.55
C GLU A 59 -6.79 0.83 20.71
N TYR A 60 -6.26 -0.29 21.24
CA TYR A 60 -7.02 -1.54 21.33
C TYR A 60 -8.31 -1.39 22.15
N VAL A 61 -9.41 -1.94 21.62
CA VAL A 61 -10.77 -1.64 22.08
C VAL A 61 -11.04 -2.12 23.50
N ASP A 62 -10.52 -3.29 23.88
CA ASP A 62 -10.58 -3.79 25.26
C ASP A 62 -9.42 -3.22 26.10
N GLY A 63 -9.77 -2.49 27.16
CA GLY A 63 -8.83 -1.97 28.15
C GLY A 63 -8.10 -3.03 28.97
N ALA A 64 -8.65 -4.24 29.06
CA ALA A 64 -8.07 -5.37 29.81
C ALA A 64 -7.17 -6.27 28.95
N PHE A 65 -7.02 -6.01 27.64
CA PHE A 65 -6.21 -6.81 26.71
C PHE A 65 -6.50 -8.32 26.78
N ASN A 66 -7.79 -8.70 26.88
CA ASN A 66 -8.24 -10.08 27.13
C ASN A 66 -7.58 -10.73 28.37
N GLN A 67 -7.43 -9.94 29.44
CA GLN A 67 -6.82 -10.32 30.73
C GLN A 67 -5.32 -10.65 30.65
N ILE A 68 -4.61 -10.22 29.60
CA ILE A 68 -3.17 -10.43 29.42
C ILE A 68 -2.37 -9.28 30.03
N ASP A 69 -1.25 -9.62 30.68
CA ASP A 69 -0.23 -8.64 31.03
C ASP A 69 0.47 -8.14 29.74
N TRP A 70 -0.10 -7.08 29.18
CA TRP A 70 0.41 -6.44 27.96
C TRP A 70 1.76 -5.74 28.17
N GLN A 71 2.16 -5.45 29.41
CA GLN A 71 3.49 -4.92 29.73
C GLN A 71 4.55 -6.04 29.73
N ALA A 72 4.22 -7.21 30.29
CA ALA A 72 5.06 -8.40 30.17
C ALA A 72 5.23 -8.82 28.70
N ALA A 73 4.17 -8.76 27.88
CA ALA A 73 4.26 -8.99 26.44
C ALA A 73 5.23 -8.02 25.73
N ARG A 74 5.29 -6.75 26.15
CA ARG A 74 6.30 -5.79 25.67
C ARG A 74 7.72 -6.17 26.06
N GLN A 75 7.91 -6.58 27.32
CA GLN A 75 9.22 -7.01 27.83
C GLN A 75 9.71 -8.25 27.09
N GLU A 76 8.82 -9.22 26.85
CA GLU A 76 9.08 -10.41 26.05
C GLU A 76 9.56 -10.04 24.63
N LEU A 77 8.79 -9.23 23.89
CA LEU A 77 9.15 -8.72 22.56
C LEU A 77 10.49 -7.97 22.54
N LEU A 78 10.68 -7.00 23.43
CA LEU A 78 11.88 -6.16 23.39
C LEU A 78 13.13 -6.87 23.94
N SER A 79 12.98 -7.95 24.72
CA SER A 79 14.09 -8.80 25.16
C SER A 79 14.63 -9.72 24.05
N GLY A 80 13.77 -10.13 23.10
CA GLY A 80 14.11 -11.05 22.01
C GLY A 80 15.28 -10.59 21.13
N SER A 81 15.94 -11.53 20.45
CA SER A 81 16.94 -11.23 19.42
C SER A 81 16.36 -11.54 18.05
N TYR A 82 16.45 -10.61 17.11
CA TYR A 82 15.88 -10.72 15.76
C TYR A 82 16.97 -10.46 14.73
N SER A 83 17.27 -11.46 13.91
CA SER A 83 18.26 -11.38 12.82
C SER A 83 17.66 -10.81 11.53
N SER A 84 16.33 -10.77 11.44
CA SER A 84 15.57 -10.24 10.29
C SER A 84 14.27 -9.55 10.73
N PRO A 85 13.73 -8.62 9.90
CA PRO A 85 12.38 -8.09 10.10
C PRO A 85 11.31 -9.19 10.12
N GLN A 86 11.48 -10.27 9.37
CA GLN A 86 10.53 -11.37 9.28
C GLN A 86 10.38 -12.13 10.61
N GLU A 87 11.46 -12.31 11.37
CA GLU A 87 11.41 -12.88 12.73
C GLU A 87 10.64 -11.97 13.70
N ALA A 88 10.87 -10.66 13.61
CA ALA A 88 10.12 -9.68 14.41
C ALA A 88 8.62 -9.68 14.04
N TYR A 89 8.28 -9.70 12.75
CA TYR A 89 6.89 -9.77 12.29
C TYR A 89 6.19 -11.06 12.76
N LEU A 90 6.91 -12.18 12.85
CA LEU A 90 6.39 -13.44 13.41
C LEU A 90 6.13 -13.33 14.92
N ALA A 91 7.10 -12.84 15.70
CA ALA A 91 6.94 -12.65 17.14
C ALA A 91 5.82 -11.67 17.49
N LEU A 92 5.66 -10.59 16.70
CA LEU A 92 4.55 -9.65 16.86
C LEU A 92 3.20 -10.33 16.61
N ARG A 93 3.06 -11.10 15.52
CA ARG A 93 1.81 -11.85 15.23
C ARG A 93 1.44 -12.79 16.37
N GLN A 94 2.40 -13.56 16.89
CA GLN A 94 2.19 -14.46 18.04
C GLN A 94 1.72 -13.71 19.31
N GLN A 95 2.18 -12.48 19.54
CA GLN A 95 1.74 -11.68 20.69
C GLN A 95 0.35 -11.07 20.49
N LEU A 96 -0.01 -10.69 19.26
CA LEU A 96 -1.37 -10.23 18.93
C LEU A 96 -2.38 -11.37 18.99
N GLU A 97 -2.02 -12.57 18.55
CA GLU A 97 -2.88 -13.78 18.62
C GLU A 97 -3.35 -14.08 20.05
N ARG A 98 -2.55 -13.76 21.08
CA ARG A 98 -2.94 -13.92 22.50
C ARG A 98 -4.19 -13.10 22.84
N LEU A 99 -4.37 -11.92 22.24
CA LEU A 99 -5.50 -11.02 22.51
C LEU A 99 -6.86 -11.65 22.18
N GLY A 100 -6.90 -12.73 21.39
CA GLY A 100 -8.12 -13.47 21.08
C GLY A 100 -9.05 -12.79 20.07
N ASP A 101 -8.71 -11.58 19.60
CA ASP A 101 -9.41 -10.87 18.54
C ASP A 101 -8.85 -11.27 17.16
N PRO A 102 -9.62 -11.95 16.29
CA PRO A 102 -9.16 -12.34 14.96
C PRO A 102 -8.99 -11.17 13.98
N TYR A 103 -9.44 -9.96 14.33
CA TYR A 103 -9.30 -8.76 13.50
C TYR A 103 -8.03 -7.95 13.83
N THR A 104 -7.51 -8.04 15.06
CA THR A 104 -6.23 -7.44 15.47
C THR A 104 -5.05 -8.26 14.96
N ARG A 105 -4.47 -7.83 13.83
CA ARG A 105 -3.39 -8.53 13.14
C ARG A 105 -2.31 -7.58 12.64
N PHE A 106 -1.05 -8.01 12.65
CA PHE A 106 0.03 -7.27 12.00
C PHE A 106 0.07 -7.57 10.50
N MET A 107 0.05 -6.50 9.69
CA MET A 107 0.22 -6.54 8.25
C MET A 107 1.62 -6.05 7.87
N ASP A 108 2.40 -6.88 7.20
CA ASP A 108 3.70 -6.45 6.66
C ASP A 108 3.53 -5.50 5.45
N PRO A 109 4.58 -4.78 5.00
CA PRO A 109 4.44 -3.78 3.94
C PRO A 109 3.84 -4.31 2.62
N GLY A 110 4.08 -5.57 2.26
CA GLY A 110 3.50 -6.19 1.07
C GLY A 110 2.00 -6.47 1.25
N GLN A 111 1.60 -6.94 2.43
CA GLN A 111 0.19 -7.11 2.80
C GLN A 111 -0.55 -5.76 2.85
N TYR A 112 0.08 -4.72 3.42
CA TYR A 112 -0.50 -3.38 3.51
C TYR A 112 -0.65 -2.71 2.14
N GLN A 113 0.36 -2.80 1.27
CA GLN A 113 0.26 -2.29 -0.11
C GLN A 113 -0.84 -3.00 -0.90
N SER A 114 -1.00 -4.32 -0.70
CA SER A 114 -2.06 -5.09 -1.35
C SER A 114 -3.46 -4.61 -0.95
N LEU A 115 -3.69 -4.38 0.35
CA LEU A 115 -4.95 -3.82 0.86
C LEU A 115 -5.18 -2.37 0.38
N THR A 116 -4.12 -1.58 0.27
CA THR A 116 -4.20 -0.20 -0.22
C THR A 116 -4.62 -0.15 -1.69
N ASN A 117 -4.02 -0.99 -2.54
CA ASN A 117 -4.39 -1.11 -3.96
C ASN A 117 -5.81 -1.66 -4.16
N GLN A 118 -6.23 -2.60 -3.31
CA GLN A 118 -7.59 -3.14 -3.30
C GLN A 118 -8.62 -2.05 -2.94
N THR A 119 -8.37 -1.31 -1.86
CA THR A 119 -9.30 -0.28 -1.37
C THR A 119 -9.32 1.01 -2.20
N SER A 120 -8.26 1.34 -2.94
CA SER A 120 -8.34 2.39 -3.98
C SER A 120 -9.21 1.97 -5.18
N GLY A 121 -9.39 0.67 -5.40
CA GLY A 121 -10.05 0.15 -6.61
C GLY A 121 -9.23 0.44 -7.86
N GLU A 122 -7.90 0.43 -7.74
CA GLU A 122 -6.99 0.74 -8.85
C GLU A 122 -5.94 -0.35 -9.03
N LEU A 123 -5.66 -0.67 -10.29
CA LEU A 123 -4.49 -1.47 -10.66
C LEU A 123 -3.43 -0.55 -11.24
N SER A 124 -2.21 -0.56 -10.66
CA SER A 124 -1.07 0.13 -11.25
C SER A 124 -0.34 -0.76 -12.25
N GLY A 125 -0.23 -0.33 -13.51
CA GLY A 125 0.36 -1.11 -14.60
C GLY A 125 -0.14 -0.62 -15.95
N VAL A 126 -0.25 -1.50 -16.94
CA VAL A 126 -0.72 -1.12 -18.30
C VAL A 126 -2.12 -1.61 -18.66
N GLY A 127 -2.76 -2.42 -17.81
CA GLY A 127 -4.15 -2.85 -17.98
C GLY A 127 -4.35 -4.02 -18.95
N ILE A 128 -3.76 -5.17 -18.63
CA ILE A 128 -3.88 -6.40 -19.44
C ILE A 128 -4.36 -7.55 -18.55
N ARG A 129 -5.35 -8.31 -19.01
CA ARG A 129 -5.66 -9.65 -18.47
C ARG A 129 -4.84 -10.68 -19.24
N LEU A 130 -4.03 -11.44 -18.51
CA LEU A 130 -3.12 -12.45 -19.05
C LEU A 130 -3.60 -13.87 -18.74
N GLN A 131 -3.21 -14.82 -19.58
CA GLN A 131 -3.25 -16.26 -19.32
C GLN A 131 -1.99 -16.93 -19.88
N VAL A 132 -1.64 -18.12 -19.40
CA VAL A 132 -0.78 -19.03 -20.15
C VAL A 132 -1.68 -19.83 -21.09
N ASN A 133 -1.41 -19.81 -22.39
CA ASN A 133 -2.15 -20.60 -23.36
C ASN A 133 -1.93 -22.11 -23.07
N PRO A 134 -3.00 -22.94 -22.95
CA PRO A 134 -2.87 -24.33 -22.53
C PRO A 134 -2.13 -25.20 -23.55
N ASP A 135 -2.19 -24.86 -24.84
CA ASP A 135 -1.64 -25.65 -25.94
C ASP A 135 -0.20 -25.22 -26.27
N THR A 136 0.01 -23.91 -26.44
CA THR A 136 1.30 -23.33 -26.87
C THR A 136 2.23 -22.94 -25.71
N LYS A 137 1.72 -22.94 -24.47
CA LYS A 137 2.42 -22.49 -23.24
C LYS A 137 2.90 -21.04 -23.23
N PHE A 138 2.59 -20.24 -24.26
CA PHE A 138 2.95 -18.82 -24.30
C PHE A 138 2.05 -17.96 -23.40
N LEU A 139 2.66 -16.95 -22.79
CA LEU A 139 1.95 -15.88 -22.08
C LEU A 139 1.16 -15.05 -23.10
N THR A 140 -0.16 -15.07 -22.97
CA THR A 140 -1.10 -14.55 -23.98
C THR A 140 -2.10 -13.58 -23.34
N VAL A 141 -2.44 -12.53 -24.07
CA VAL A 141 -3.48 -11.56 -23.71
C VAL A 141 -4.86 -12.18 -23.89
N VAL A 142 -5.64 -12.22 -22.81
CA VAL A 142 -7.09 -12.52 -22.83
C VAL A 142 -7.85 -11.29 -23.31
N SER A 143 -7.50 -10.13 -22.78
CA SER A 143 -8.10 -8.83 -23.12
C SER A 143 -7.21 -7.70 -22.58
N PRO A 144 -7.10 -6.53 -23.25
CA PRO A 144 -6.81 -5.30 -22.53
C PRO A 144 -7.96 -4.99 -21.55
N LEU A 145 -7.76 -4.04 -20.64
CA LEU A 145 -8.83 -3.39 -19.87
C LEU A 145 -9.26 -2.11 -20.59
N ASP A 146 -10.54 -1.78 -20.54
CA ASP A 146 -11.05 -0.52 -21.08
C ASP A 146 -10.38 0.68 -20.39
N ASN A 147 -10.18 1.79 -21.13
CA ASN A 147 -9.54 3.01 -20.63
C ASN A 147 -8.17 2.76 -19.96
N SER A 148 -7.32 1.95 -20.60
CA SER A 148 -5.98 1.62 -20.11
C SER A 148 -4.90 1.80 -21.18
N PRO A 149 -3.62 2.01 -20.79
CA PRO A 149 -2.51 2.17 -21.73
C PRO A 149 -2.38 1.04 -22.77
N ALA A 150 -2.70 -0.20 -22.40
CA ALA A 150 -2.71 -1.34 -23.32
C ALA A 150 -3.82 -1.23 -24.38
N SER A 151 -5.01 -0.77 -24.00
CA SER A 151 -6.12 -0.57 -24.93
C SER A 151 -5.83 0.60 -25.89
N GLU A 152 -5.33 1.71 -25.37
CA GLU A 152 -4.94 2.89 -26.15
C GLU A 152 -3.80 2.58 -27.14
N ALA A 153 -2.83 1.75 -26.73
CA ALA A 153 -1.75 1.28 -27.58
C ALA A 153 -2.14 0.14 -28.56
N GLY A 154 -3.41 -0.27 -28.58
CA GLY A 154 -3.92 -1.26 -29.55
C GLY A 154 -3.45 -2.70 -29.33
N ILE A 155 -3.22 -3.10 -28.07
CA ILE A 155 -3.06 -4.51 -27.67
C ILE A 155 -4.39 -5.24 -27.87
N GLN A 156 -4.33 -6.49 -28.36
CA GLN A 156 -5.49 -7.27 -28.79
C GLN A 156 -5.56 -8.62 -28.07
N SER A 157 -6.79 -9.16 -27.92
CA SER A 157 -6.99 -10.55 -27.49
C SER A 157 -6.23 -11.49 -28.42
N GLY A 158 -5.47 -12.44 -27.86
CA GLY A 158 -4.61 -13.36 -28.60
C GLY A 158 -3.17 -12.88 -28.80
N ASP A 159 -2.82 -11.63 -28.47
CA ASP A 159 -1.43 -11.16 -28.49
C ASP A 159 -0.55 -12.00 -27.54
N ARG A 160 0.59 -12.48 -28.05
CA ARG A 160 1.61 -13.13 -27.21
C ARG A 160 2.54 -12.06 -26.66
N ILE A 161 2.71 -12.02 -25.34
CA ILE A 161 3.74 -11.19 -24.71
C ILE A 161 5.02 -12.01 -24.71
N VAL A 162 5.98 -11.67 -25.58
CA VAL A 162 7.23 -12.44 -25.81
C VAL A 162 8.35 -11.99 -24.87
N ALA A 163 8.39 -10.70 -24.54
CA ALA A 163 9.33 -10.13 -23.59
C ALA A 163 8.73 -8.95 -22.82
N ILE A 164 9.21 -8.73 -21.60
CA ILE A 164 8.87 -7.59 -20.72
C ILE A 164 10.18 -6.91 -20.32
N ASP A 165 10.38 -5.65 -20.73
CA ASP A 165 11.64 -4.90 -20.55
C ASP A 165 12.88 -5.72 -20.98
N GLY A 166 12.76 -6.38 -22.14
CA GLY A 166 13.78 -7.26 -22.73
C GLY A 166 13.91 -8.66 -22.10
N ARG A 167 13.20 -8.95 -21.00
CA ARG A 167 13.19 -10.28 -20.36
C ARG A 167 12.19 -11.19 -21.06
N VAL A 168 12.67 -12.28 -21.66
CA VAL A 168 11.83 -13.29 -22.33
C VAL A 168 10.84 -13.91 -21.33
N THR A 169 9.58 -14.08 -21.75
CA THR A 169 8.47 -14.56 -20.89
C THR A 169 8.24 -16.07 -20.92
N GLU A 170 8.98 -16.81 -21.75
CA GLU A 170 8.85 -18.26 -21.87
C GLU A 170 9.05 -18.95 -20.50
N GLY A 171 8.10 -19.79 -20.11
CA GLY A 171 8.08 -20.44 -18.80
C GLY A 171 7.69 -19.55 -17.62
N MET A 172 7.43 -18.24 -17.80
CA MET A 172 6.90 -17.40 -16.73
C MET A 172 5.44 -17.73 -16.40
N THR A 173 5.11 -17.69 -15.11
CA THR A 173 3.71 -17.74 -14.66
C THR A 173 3.03 -16.37 -14.84
N VAL A 174 1.69 -16.35 -14.80
CA VAL A 174 0.91 -15.11 -14.89
C VAL A 174 1.28 -14.14 -13.77
N GLU A 175 1.55 -14.64 -12.56
CA GLU A 175 1.92 -13.85 -11.38
C GLU A 175 3.33 -13.26 -11.53
N ALA A 176 4.27 -14.03 -12.09
CA ALA A 176 5.63 -13.55 -12.35
C ALA A 176 5.63 -12.42 -13.40
N ALA A 177 4.89 -12.59 -14.50
CA ALA A 177 4.74 -11.56 -15.53
C ALA A 177 3.99 -10.33 -15.00
N SER A 178 2.91 -10.53 -14.23
CA SER A 178 2.14 -9.44 -13.62
C SER A 178 3.00 -8.56 -12.72
N LYS A 179 3.93 -9.15 -11.95
CA LYS A 179 4.89 -8.40 -11.11
C LYS A 179 5.91 -7.55 -11.88
N LEU A 180 6.20 -7.88 -13.14
CA LEU A 180 7.05 -7.06 -14.03
C LEU A 180 6.25 -5.96 -14.74
N ILE A 181 4.98 -6.23 -15.02
CA ILE A 181 4.06 -5.30 -15.68
C ILE A 181 3.53 -4.24 -14.71
N GLN A 182 3.29 -4.61 -13.46
CA GLN A 182 3.06 -3.69 -12.35
C GLN A 182 4.31 -2.82 -12.07
N GLY A 183 4.11 -1.72 -11.37
CA GLY A 183 5.14 -0.73 -11.05
C GLY A 183 4.53 0.66 -10.87
N GLU A 184 5.35 1.67 -10.60
CA GLU A 184 4.86 3.01 -10.31
C GLU A 184 4.20 3.69 -11.52
N PRO A 185 3.08 4.42 -11.34
CA PRO A 185 2.46 5.22 -12.40
C PRO A 185 3.45 6.26 -12.97
N GLY A 186 3.35 6.53 -14.27
CA GLY A 186 4.26 7.42 -15.00
C GLY A 186 5.60 6.79 -15.37
N THR A 187 5.90 5.55 -14.94
CA THR A 187 7.11 4.84 -15.39
C THR A 187 6.89 4.12 -16.72
N ASN A 188 7.94 4.05 -17.53
CA ASN A 188 7.90 3.35 -18.83
C ASN A 188 8.07 1.84 -18.66
N ILE A 189 7.52 1.08 -19.62
CA ILE A 189 7.70 -0.35 -19.80
C ILE A 189 7.63 -0.68 -21.30
N THR A 190 8.44 -1.61 -21.78
CA THR A 190 8.38 -2.09 -23.16
C THR A 190 7.94 -3.55 -23.20
N LEU A 191 6.84 -3.83 -23.90
CA LEU A 191 6.37 -5.19 -24.16
C LEU A 191 6.71 -5.59 -25.60
N ARG A 192 7.36 -6.74 -25.78
CA ARG A 192 7.50 -7.35 -27.12
C ARG A 192 6.25 -8.16 -27.43
N ILE A 193 5.55 -7.79 -28.49
CA ILE A 193 4.28 -8.38 -28.89
C ILE A 193 4.47 -9.27 -30.12
N GLY A 194 4.06 -10.53 -30.01
CA GLY A 194 3.93 -11.47 -31.13
C GLY A 194 2.46 -11.62 -31.52
N ARG A 195 2.05 -10.96 -32.62
CA ARG A 195 0.69 -11.01 -33.17
C ARG A 195 0.65 -11.79 -34.48
N ASP A 196 -0.34 -12.65 -34.63
CA ASP A 196 -0.45 -13.50 -35.83
C ASP A 196 -0.57 -12.66 -37.12
N GLY A 197 0.10 -13.12 -38.18
CA GLY A 197 0.21 -12.39 -39.44
C GLY A 197 1.16 -11.17 -39.41
N LYS A 198 1.87 -10.92 -38.30
CA LYS A 198 2.89 -9.86 -38.19
C LYS A 198 4.22 -10.40 -37.68
N ALA A 199 5.30 -9.67 -37.96
CA ALA A 199 6.55 -9.81 -37.23
C ALA A 199 6.38 -9.31 -35.79
N GLU A 200 7.23 -9.79 -34.87
CA GLU A 200 7.27 -9.27 -33.51
C GLU A 200 7.68 -7.80 -33.48
N PHE A 201 7.08 -7.02 -32.57
CA PHE A 201 7.36 -5.59 -32.42
C PHE A 201 7.43 -5.21 -30.94
N ASP A 202 8.32 -4.25 -30.63
CA ASP A 202 8.41 -3.65 -29.30
C ASP A 202 7.39 -2.52 -29.16
N LEU A 203 6.55 -2.60 -28.13
CA LEU A 203 5.50 -1.65 -27.82
C LEU A 203 5.81 -0.94 -26.49
N PRO A 204 6.29 0.32 -26.53
CA PRO A 204 6.50 1.12 -25.33
C PRO A 204 5.16 1.60 -24.77
N LEU A 205 5.00 1.50 -23.46
CA LEU A 205 3.82 1.89 -22.69
C LEU A 205 4.24 2.69 -21.47
N VAL A 206 3.35 3.53 -20.96
CA VAL A 206 3.49 4.20 -19.66
C VAL A 206 2.56 3.48 -18.67
N ARG A 207 3.07 3.12 -17.48
CA ARG A 207 2.23 2.56 -16.42
C ARG A 207 1.28 3.65 -15.89
N ALA A 208 0.02 3.29 -15.66
CA ALA A 208 -1.03 4.17 -15.16
C ALA A 208 -1.79 3.51 -14.00
N ARG A 209 -2.58 4.32 -13.28
CA ARG A 209 -3.65 3.83 -12.38
C ARG A 209 -4.88 3.55 -13.24
N ILE A 210 -5.39 2.32 -13.19
CA ILE A 210 -6.53 1.87 -13.98
C ILE A 210 -7.69 1.55 -13.03
N GLU A 211 -8.81 2.25 -13.21
CA GLU A 211 -10.04 2.09 -12.42
C GLU A 211 -10.61 0.68 -12.58
N VAL A 212 -10.84 -0.02 -11.46
CA VAL A 212 -11.50 -1.34 -11.45
C VAL A 212 -13.02 -1.13 -11.45
N PRO A 213 -13.79 -1.74 -12.37
CA PRO A 213 -15.25 -1.65 -12.36
C PRO A 213 -15.84 -2.53 -11.23
N ASN A 214 -15.92 -1.94 -10.04
CA ASN A 214 -16.51 -2.51 -8.82
C ASN A 214 -18.05 -2.50 -8.86
N VAL A 215 -18.67 -1.58 -9.60
CA VAL A 215 -20.12 -1.54 -9.84
C VAL A 215 -20.44 -2.03 -11.26
N ARG A 216 -21.50 -2.84 -11.39
CA ARG A 216 -22.10 -3.22 -12.67
C ARG A 216 -23.62 -3.13 -12.59
N SER A 217 -24.25 -2.60 -13.62
CA SER A 217 -25.70 -2.37 -13.68
C SER A 217 -26.31 -2.91 -14.98
N LEU A 218 -27.54 -3.42 -14.88
CA LEU A 218 -28.35 -3.84 -16.01
C LEU A 218 -29.85 -3.76 -15.68
N VAL A 219 -30.70 -3.72 -16.69
CA VAL A 219 -32.16 -3.80 -16.53
C VAL A 219 -32.60 -5.26 -16.65
N GLN A 220 -33.38 -5.71 -15.68
CA GLN A 220 -34.15 -6.96 -15.71
C GLN A 220 -35.64 -6.65 -15.87
N GLN A 221 -36.40 -7.59 -16.42
CA GLN A 221 -37.85 -7.47 -16.62
C GLN A 221 -38.55 -8.61 -15.87
N GLU A 222 -39.23 -8.28 -14.78
CA GLU A 222 -40.00 -9.24 -13.96
C GLU A 222 -41.50 -8.95 -14.11
N GLY A 223 -42.16 -9.75 -14.95
CA GLY A 223 -43.52 -9.49 -15.41
C GLY A 223 -43.62 -8.12 -16.09
N THR A 224 -44.42 -7.21 -15.53
CA THR A 224 -44.54 -5.82 -15.98
C THR A 224 -43.49 -4.87 -15.40
N THR A 225 -42.68 -5.31 -14.43
CA THR A 225 -41.75 -4.45 -13.66
C THR A 225 -40.37 -4.43 -14.31
N LYS A 226 -39.87 -3.24 -14.66
CA LYS A 226 -38.43 -3.04 -14.94
C LYS A 226 -37.66 -2.92 -13.62
N ILE A 227 -36.64 -3.75 -13.42
CA ILE A 227 -35.77 -3.74 -12.25
C ILE A 227 -34.37 -3.29 -12.65
N GLY A 228 -33.87 -2.25 -11.99
CA GLY A 228 -32.47 -1.84 -12.04
C GLY A 228 -31.64 -2.71 -11.12
N TYR A 229 -31.07 -3.80 -11.65
CA TYR A 229 -30.14 -4.63 -10.91
C TYR A 229 -28.76 -3.97 -10.93
N ILE A 230 -28.22 -3.67 -9.74
CA ILE A 230 -26.88 -3.15 -9.53
C ILE A 230 -26.11 -4.13 -8.65
N ARG A 231 -24.96 -4.62 -9.11
CA ARG A 231 -24.03 -5.38 -8.28
C ARG A 231 -22.85 -4.51 -7.90
N LEU A 232 -22.56 -4.40 -6.61
CA LEU A 232 -21.38 -3.73 -6.05
C LEU A 232 -20.48 -4.80 -5.42
N THR A 233 -19.33 -5.07 -6.03
CA THR A 233 -18.44 -6.15 -5.57
C THR A 233 -17.53 -5.74 -4.42
N GLU A 234 -17.22 -4.46 -4.26
CA GLU A 234 -16.33 -3.94 -3.21
C GLU A 234 -16.48 -2.41 -3.07
N PHE A 235 -16.37 -1.89 -1.85
CA PHE A 235 -16.43 -0.46 -1.54
C PHE A 235 -15.05 0.20 -1.73
N SER A 236 -14.63 0.41 -2.98
CA SER A 236 -13.41 1.16 -3.32
C SER A 236 -13.63 2.69 -3.30
N SER A 237 -12.58 3.50 -3.43
CA SER A 237 -12.72 4.96 -3.57
C SER A 237 -13.44 5.40 -4.84
N HIS A 238 -13.41 4.61 -5.92
CA HIS A 238 -14.11 4.91 -7.18
C HIS A 238 -15.56 4.39 -7.19
N ALA A 239 -15.90 3.46 -6.30
CA ALA A 239 -17.22 2.84 -6.24
C ALA A 239 -18.41 3.82 -6.07
N PRO A 240 -18.33 4.94 -5.31
CA PRO A 240 -19.45 5.88 -5.21
C PRO A 240 -19.79 6.57 -6.53
N ASP A 241 -18.78 7.00 -7.30
CA ASP A 241 -19.02 7.60 -8.62
C ASP A 241 -19.49 6.56 -9.64
N GLN A 242 -18.98 5.33 -9.60
CA GLN A 242 -19.53 4.23 -10.41
C GLN A 242 -21.00 3.95 -10.05
N MET A 243 -21.36 3.97 -8.77
CA MET A 243 -22.74 3.79 -8.28
C MET A 243 -23.66 4.92 -8.76
N ARG A 244 -23.20 6.18 -8.64
CA ARG A 244 -23.91 7.37 -9.12
C ARG A 244 -24.19 7.30 -10.62
N ARG A 245 -23.20 6.91 -11.43
CA ARG A 245 -23.35 6.66 -12.89
C ARG A 245 -24.34 5.51 -13.18
N ALA A 246 -24.26 4.41 -12.42
CA ALA A 246 -25.15 3.26 -12.57
C ALA A 246 -26.62 3.58 -12.24
N ILE A 247 -26.88 4.29 -11.13
CA ILE A 247 -28.23 4.71 -10.73
C ILE A 247 -28.84 5.62 -11.80
N GLN A 248 -28.11 6.66 -12.25
CA GLN A 248 -28.62 7.58 -13.28
C GLN A 248 -28.96 6.82 -14.57
N SER A 249 -28.05 5.97 -15.07
CA SER A 249 -28.28 5.19 -16.30
C SER A 249 -29.51 4.29 -16.21
N LEU A 250 -29.85 3.78 -15.04
CA LEU A 250 -31.06 2.96 -14.82
C LEU A 250 -32.33 3.81 -14.69
N LEU A 251 -32.25 4.99 -14.06
CA LEU A 251 -33.36 5.96 -14.04
C LEU A 251 -33.71 6.44 -15.45
N ASP A 252 -32.71 6.73 -16.29
CA ASP A 252 -32.89 7.11 -17.70
C ASP A 252 -33.58 6.00 -18.52
N GLN A 253 -33.35 4.73 -18.16
CA GLN A 253 -34.03 3.55 -18.73
C GLN A 253 -35.42 3.28 -18.13
N GLN A 254 -35.88 4.14 -17.21
CA GLN A 254 -37.19 4.10 -16.54
C GLN A 254 -37.45 2.80 -15.77
N VAL A 255 -36.49 2.38 -14.94
CA VAL A 255 -36.72 1.27 -13.98
C VAL A 255 -37.75 1.66 -12.91
N ASN A 256 -38.54 0.68 -12.47
CA ASN A 256 -39.59 0.85 -11.47
C ASN A 256 -39.12 0.51 -10.04
N ALA A 257 -38.07 -0.30 -9.93
CA ALA A 257 -37.46 -0.73 -8.67
C ALA A 257 -35.95 -0.96 -8.86
N PHE A 258 -35.21 -1.02 -7.75
CA PHE A 258 -33.78 -1.35 -7.73
C PHE A 258 -33.52 -2.63 -6.92
N VAL A 259 -32.49 -3.38 -7.32
CA VAL A 259 -31.91 -4.48 -6.54
C VAL A 259 -30.42 -4.21 -6.40
N LEU A 260 -29.98 -3.89 -5.18
CA LEU A 260 -28.56 -3.71 -4.85
C LEU A 260 -27.99 -5.04 -4.33
N ASP A 261 -27.23 -5.73 -5.18
CA ASP A 261 -26.62 -7.01 -4.87
C ASP A 261 -25.21 -6.83 -4.28
N LEU A 262 -25.10 -7.08 -2.98
CA LEU A 262 -23.86 -7.06 -2.20
C LEU A 262 -23.28 -8.46 -1.95
N ARG A 263 -23.80 -9.52 -2.60
CA ARG A 263 -23.37 -10.90 -2.32
C ARG A 263 -21.94 -11.15 -2.78
N GLY A 264 -21.11 -11.55 -1.82
CA GLY A 264 -19.66 -11.74 -2.01
C GLY A 264 -18.83 -10.46 -1.91
N ASN A 265 -19.42 -9.33 -1.50
CA ASN A 265 -18.70 -8.10 -1.21
C ASN A 265 -18.03 -8.19 0.18
N PRO A 266 -16.70 -8.00 0.30
CA PRO A 266 -15.97 -8.14 1.57
C PRO A 266 -16.02 -6.89 2.45
N GLY A 267 -16.63 -5.79 1.99
CA GLY A 267 -16.51 -4.46 2.59
C GLY A 267 -15.61 -3.56 1.74
N GLY A 268 -14.70 -2.85 2.40
CA GLY A 268 -13.82 -1.85 1.78
C GLY A 268 -13.77 -0.57 2.61
N LEU A 269 -13.71 0.59 1.95
CA LEU A 269 -13.67 1.90 2.59
C LEU A 269 -15.02 2.26 3.24
N LEU A 270 -14.98 2.56 4.55
CA LEU A 270 -16.13 3.04 5.32
C LEU A 270 -16.68 4.37 4.79
N SER A 271 -15.83 5.24 4.24
CA SER A 271 -16.25 6.49 3.58
C SER A 271 -17.11 6.21 2.34
N ALA A 272 -16.68 5.28 1.48
CA ALA A 272 -17.41 4.89 0.28
C ALA A 272 -18.75 4.21 0.61
N SER A 273 -18.80 3.39 1.68
CA SER A 273 -20.06 2.78 2.11
C SER A 273 -21.04 3.78 2.72
N ILE A 274 -20.56 4.81 3.43
CA ILE A 274 -21.39 5.93 3.89
C ILE A 274 -21.93 6.74 2.70
N GLU A 275 -21.09 7.08 1.72
CA GLU A 275 -21.52 7.85 0.54
C GLU A 275 -22.54 7.08 -0.30
N ILE A 276 -22.30 5.80 -0.57
CA ILE A 276 -23.26 4.94 -1.28
C ILE A 276 -24.56 4.79 -0.48
N SER A 277 -24.49 4.66 0.85
CA SER A 277 -25.70 4.63 1.69
C SER A 277 -26.53 5.92 1.60
N ARG A 278 -25.88 7.07 1.42
CA ARG A 278 -26.55 8.37 1.22
C ARG A 278 -27.25 8.53 -0.13
N MET A 279 -27.03 7.62 -1.08
CA MET A 279 -27.82 7.55 -2.32
C MET A 279 -29.20 6.90 -2.12
N TRP A 280 -29.43 6.27 -0.95
CA TRP A 280 -30.67 5.55 -0.62
C TRP A 280 -31.34 5.99 0.69
N ILE A 281 -30.66 6.83 1.50
CA ILE A 281 -31.09 7.20 2.87
C ILE A 281 -30.93 8.71 3.09
N ASP A 282 -32.03 9.44 2.86
CA ASP A 282 -32.09 10.91 2.94
C ASP A 282 -31.64 11.47 4.30
N ASN A 283 -32.06 10.82 5.40
CA ASN A 283 -32.01 11.36 6.76
C ASN A 283 -31.59 10.30 7.80
N GLY A 284 -31.21 10.75 8.99
CA GLY A 284 -30.77 9.87 10.09
C GLY A 284 -29.28 9.49 10.04
N LYS A 285 -28.82 8.72 11.02
CA LYS A 285 -27.41 8.31 11.21
C LYS A 285 -27.14 6.99 10.49
N ILE A 286 -26.09 6.93 9.65
CA ILE A 286 -25.71 5.71 8.91
C ILE A 286 -24.94 4.72 9.79
N VAL A 287 -23.96 5.22 10.55
CA VAL A 287 -23.06 4.40 11.37
C VAL A 287 -22.57 5.20 12.58
N GLN A 288 -22.07 4.50 13.60
CA GLN A 288 -21.32 5.06 14.72
C GLN A 288 -20.07 4.22 14.95
N THR A 289 -18.91 4.87 14.97
CA THR A 289 -17.69 4.31 15.57
C THR A 289 -17.68 4.69 17.05
N VAL A 290 -17.12 3.84 17.90
CA VAL A 290 -16.90 4.14 19.32
C VAL A 290 -15.48 3.70 19.67
N ASN A 291 -14.68 4.57 20.28
CA ASN A 291 -13.33 4.23 20.72
C ASN A 291 -13.34 3.55 22.11
N ARG A 292 -12.18 3.06 22.57
CA ARG A 292 -12.02 2.40 23.88
C ARG A 292 -12.38 3.24 25.12
N LYS A 293 -12.61 4.54 24.97
CA LYS A 293 -13.03 5.47 26.04
C LYS A 293 -14.53 5.74 26.04
N GLY A 294 -15.24 5.33 24.97
CA GLY A 294 -16.65 5.68 24.72
C GLY A 294 -16.86 6.91 23.84
N ASP A 295 -15.79 7.58 23.37
CA ASP A 295 -15.92 8.71 22.43
C ASP A 295 -16.37 8.21 21.04
N SER A 296 -17.02 9.07 20.23
CA SER A 296 -17.56 8.75 18.90
C SER A 296 -17.28 9.84 17.87
#